data_AF-A0A7Y3TT80-F1
#
_entry.id   AF-A0A7Y3TT80-F1
#
_cell.length_a   1.000
_cell.length_b   1.000
_cell.length_c   1.000
_cell.angle_alpha   90.00
_cell.angle_beta   90.00
_cell.angle_gamma   90.00
#
_symmetry.space_group_name_H-M   'P 1'
#
loop_
_entity.id
_entity.type
_entity.pdbx_description
1 polymer ?
#
loop_
_entity_poly.entity_id
_entity_poly.type
_entity_poly.pdbx_seq_one_letter_code
_entity_poly.pdbx_strand_id
1 'polypeptide(L)'
;MKLRYCYTSTLGVTLVTLGLAAGAIAPYLATTLTPALAASPENTSFPDTQNYWAQPFIHNLAERDIVTGYPDNTFRPEQPVARDEFASILQQAFSQPAEREIASGSVYTDVPQGYWAAPAIQEAYEMGFMKGYPGGEFRPNQPVSRVEVLVSLAQNLNLPTTTTAVDKSVAAAATPARVQPVSRRRANRPLIFPLAMTTLMQPLMATPARATAAANSAPASSNTSQRPVSLVVSDYYQDAAQIPQYAVDDVAATTAAGIVVNYPDQRVLNPTRPATRGEVAALIHQALVSQGKTVPISDQSASQYVVGR
;
A
#
# COMPACT_ATOMS: atom_id res chain seq x y z
N MET A 1 -19.19 -68.60 36.28
CA MET A 1 -18.23 -69.47 35.58
C MET A 1 -17.03 -68.60 35.22
N LYS A 2 -15.80 -68.74 35.71
CA LYS A 2 -15.10 -69.75 36.52
C LYS A 2 -14.02 -69.00 37.35
N LEU A 3 -13.82 -69.51 38.58
CA LEU A 3 -12.58 -69.70 39.37
C LEU A 3 -11.43 -68.67 39.23
N ARG A 4 -11.02 -67.95 40.29
CA ARG A 4 -10.19 -68.36 41.46
C ARG A 4 -9.01 -69.27 41.13
N TYR A 5 -7.79 -68.85 41.47
CA TYR A 5 -6.74 -69.52 42.31
C TYR A 5 -5.35 -68.97 41.91
N CYS A 6 -4.54 -68.35 42.77
CA CYS A 6 -3.82 -68.78 44.00
C CYS A 6 -2.52 -69.57 43.75
N TYR A 7 -1.46 -69.15 44.45
CA TYR A 7 -0.18 -69.84 44.75
C TYR A 7 0.78 -70.08 43.57
N THR A 8 2.11 -70.12 43.69
CA THR A 8 3.04 -70.35 44.82
C THR A 8 4.43 -69.83 44.43
N SER A 9 5.21 -69.46 45.44
CA SER A 9 6.67 -69.29 45.42
C SER A 9 7.41 -70.59 45.06
N THR A 10 8.50 -70.53 44.28
CA THR A 10 9.70 -71.36 44.52
C THR A 10 10.93 -70.86 43.75
N LEU A 11 12.07 -71.00 44.43
CA LEU A 11 13.43 -70.61 44.07
C LEU A 11 14.02 -71.41 42.90
N GLY A 12 14.93 -70.78 42.15
CA GLY A 12 15.81 -71.44 41.19
C GLY A 12 17.01 -70.56 40.84
N VAL A 13 18.10 -70.75 41.57
CA VAL A 13 19.43 -70.16 41.35
C VAL A 13 20.09 -70.82 40.12
N THR A 14 20.74 -70.04 39.26
CA THR A 14 22.01 -70.36 38.53
C THR A 14 22.35 -69.16 37.62
N LEU A 15 23.40 -68.40 37.93
CA LEU A 15 24.80 -68.53 37.47
C LEU A 15 25.08 -67.84 36.12
N VAL A 16 25.77 -66.71 36.23
CA VAL A 16 26.87 -66.22 35.35
C VAL A 16 26.53 -65.96 33.88
N THR A 17 26.57 -64.69 33.48
CA THR A 17 27.63 -64.20 32.59
C THR A 17 27.70 -62.67 32.63
N LEU A 18 28.94 -62.21 32.76
CA LEU A 18 29.38 -60.84 32.89
C LEU A 18 29.26 -60.16 31.51
N GLY A 19 28.23 -59.37 31.30
CA GLY A 19 28.10 -58.47 30.15
C GLY A 19 28.51 -57.05 30.54
N LEU A 20 29.78 -56.71 30.35
CA LEU A 20 30.27 -55.32 30.44
C LEU A 20 29.78 -54.56 29.19
N ALA A 21 28.52 -54.11 29.22
CA ALA A 21 28.01 -53.14 28.26
C ALA A 21 28.40 -51.74 28.77
N ALA A 22 29.41 -51.14 28.14
CA ALA A 22 29.71 -49.73 28.29
C ALA A 22 28.57 -48.91 27.66
N GLY A 23 27.51 -48.68 28.43
CA GLY A 23 26.47 -47.72 28.08
C GLY A 23 27.03 -46.31 28.20
N ALA A 24 27.41 -45.70 27.08
CA ALA A 24 27.61 -44.26 27.02
C ALA A 24 26.25 -43.59 27.30
N ILE A 25 26.08 -43.08 28.52
CA ILE A 25 24.92 -42.28 28.90
C ILE A 25 25.08 -40.95 28.18
N ALA A 26 24.47 -40.82 27.00
CA ALA A 26 24.36 -39.52 26.35
C ALA A 26 23.53 -38.61 27.29
N PRO A 27 24.04 -37.46 27.74
CA PRO A 27 23.23 -36.53 28.50
C PRO A 27 22.14 -36.01 27.57
N TYR A 28 20.88 -36.25 27.92
CA TYR A 28 19.77 -35.52 27.35
C TYR A 28 20.00 -34.04 27.65
N LEU A 29 20.37 -33.26 26.64
CA LEU A 29 20.34 -31.82 26.72
C LEU A 29 18.86 -31.42 26.81
N ALA A 30 18.37 -31.27 28.04
CA ALA A 30 17.14 -30.56 28.30
C ALA A 30 17.36 -29.11 27.83
N THR A 31 16.95 -28.82 26.61
CA THR A 31 16.89 -27.46 26.09
C THR A 31 15.82 -26.76 26.91
N THR A 32 16.22 -26.01 27.93
CA THR A 32 15.31 -25.09 28.60
C THR A 32 14.94 -24.05 27.54
N LEU A 33 13.70 -24.14 27.03
CA LEU A 33 13.09 -23.05 26.28
C LEU A 33 13.10 -21.86 27.22
N THR A 34 14.06 -20.96 27.00
CA THR A 34 14.10 -19.70 27.71
C THR A 34 12.86 -18.96 27.21
N PRO A 35 11.89 -18.60 28.07
CA PRO A 35 10.81 -17.73 27.62
C PRO A 35 11.47 -16.47 27.07
N ALA A 36 11.27 -16.21 25.78
CA ALA A 36 11.63 -14.94 25.18
C ALA A 36 10.98 -13.87 26.05
N LEU A 37 11.81 -13.06 26.71
CA LEU A 37 11.37 -11.86 27.39
C LEU A 37 10.48 -11.11 26.42
N ALA A 38 9.20 -10.98 26.76
CA ALA A 38 8.30 -10.08 26.06
C ALA A 38 8.97 -8.70 26.09
N ALA A 39 9.42 -8.23 24.93
CA ALA A 39 9.88 -6.86 24.78
C ALA A 39 8.74 -5.96 25.24
N SER A 40 8.99 -5.18 26.29
CA SER A 40 8.09 -4.10 26.68
C SER A 40 8.08 -3.07 25.55
N PRO A 41 6.98 -2.35 25.28
CA PRO A 41 6.94 -1.38 24.19
C PRO A 41 8.10 -0.40 24.36
N GLU A 42 9.04 -0.49 23.42
CA GLU A 42 10.28 0.28 23.37
C GLU A 42 9.89 1.75 23.16
N ASN A 43 9.94 2.53 24.24
CA ASN A 43 9.87 3.99 24.30
C ASN A 43 8.94 4.69 23.28
N THR A 44 7.75 5.08 23.72
CA THR A 44 6.76 5.84 22.92
C THR A 44 7.04 7.34 22.83
N SER A 45 8.15 7.82 23.42
CA SER A 45 8.55 9.23 23.46
C SER A 45 9.99 9.44 23.01
N PHE A 46 10.19 10.23 21.95
CA PHE A 46 11.50 10.39 21.33
C PHE A 46 12.08 11.77 21.62
N PRO A 47 13.32 11.88 22.16
CA PRO A 47 13.91 13.17 22.52
C PRO A 47 14.00 14.16 21.36
N ASP A 48 14.25 13.67 20.15
CA ASP A 48 14.34 14.46 18.91
C ASP A 48 12.98 14.94 18.37
N THR A 49 11.88 14.59 19.04
CA THR A 49 10.52 15.02 18.66
C THR A 49 9.89 16.03 19.62
N GLN A 50 10.50 16.33 20.78
CA GLN A 50 9.85 17.11 21.85
C GLN A 50 9.30 18.49 21.41
N ASN A 51 9.94 19.15 20.45
CA ASN A 51 9.52 20.43 19.90
C ASN A 51 9.18 20.32 18.40
N TYR A 52 8.72 19.15 17.98
CA TYR A 52 8.41 18.84 16.59
C TYR A 52 6.91 18.92 16.31
N TRP A 53 6.51 19.55 15.22
CA TRP A 53 5.10 19.79 14.89
C TRP A 53 4.27 18.50 14.79
N ALA A 54 4.89 17.39 14.36
CA ALA A 54 4.21 16.11 14.22
C ALA A 54 4.29 15.22 15.48
N GLN A 55 4.89 15.70 16.57
CA GLN A 55 5.11 14.90 17.78
C GLN A 55 3.83 14.23 18.30
N PRO A 56 2.66 14.90 18.35
CA PRO A 56 1.45 14.24 18.83
C PRO A 56 1.00 13.07 17.95
N PHE A 57 1.19 13.18 16.63
CA PHE A 57 0.88 12.08 15.69
C PHE A 57 1.86 10.92 15.89
N ILE A 58 3.15 11.22 15.97
CA ILE A 58 4.22 10.23 16.17
C ILE A 58 3.98 9.45 17.47
N HIS A 59 3.72 10.16 18.56
CA HIS A 59 3.46 9.56 19.87
C HIS A 59 2.24 8.63 19.83
N ASN A 60 1.12 9.09 19.26
CA ASN A 60 -0.10 8.29 19.17
C ASN A 60 0.10 7.00 18.35
N LEU A 61 0.86 7.06 17.25
CA LEU A 61 1.18 5.88 16.45
C LEU A 61 2.17 4.95 17.17
N ALA A 62 3.14 5.49 17.90
CA ALA A 62 4.09 4.70 18.68
C ALA A 62 3.40 3.94 19.83
N GLU A 63 2.42 4.54 20.50
CA GLU A 63 1.58 3.85 21.50
C GLU A 63 0.79 2.66 20.95
N ARG A 64 0.61 2.59 19.63
CA ARG A 64 -0.10 1.52 18.92
C ARG A 64 0.85 0.54 18.23
N ASP A 65 2.15 0.68 18.49
CA ASP A 65 3.22 -0.07 17.82
C ASP A 65 3.20 0.09 16.30
N ILE A 66 2.61 1.17 15.75
CA ILE A 66 2.52 1.42 14.29
C ILE A 66 3.83 1.99 13.74
N VAL A 67 4.49 2.83 14.52
CA VAL A 67 5.81 3.35 14.19
C VAL A 67 6.74 3.10 15.36
N THR A 68 7.99 2.78 15.08
CA THR A 68 9.02 2.53 16.08
C THR A 68 10.21 3.44 15.86
N GLY A 69 10.89 3.79 16.94
CA GLY A 69 12.16 4.53 16.89
C GLY A 69 13.34 3.65 16.49
N TYR A 70 14.50 4.26 16.45
CA TYR A 70 15.77 3.58 16.25
C TYR A 70 16.36 3.09 17.58
N PRO A 71 17.31 2.13 17.56
CA PRO A 71 17.96 1.63 18.78
C PRO A 71 18.70 2.70 19.61
N ASP A 72 18.93 3.88 19.06
CA ASP A 72 19.53 5.05 19.73
C ASP A 72 18.49 5.93 20.44
N ASN A 73 17.24 5.48 20.57
CA ASN A 73 16.08 6.19 21.13
C ASN A 73 15.61 7.40 20.32
N THR A 74 16.00 7.54 19.04
CA THR A 74 15.53 8.63 18.17
C THR A 74 14.39 8.19 17.26
N PHE A 75 13.58 9.14 16.78
CA PHE A 75 12.58 8.88 15.74
C PHE A 75 13.03 9.31 14.34
N ARG A 76 13.91 10.31 14.25
CA ARG A 76 14.41 10.94 13.02
C ARG A 76 13.26 11.46 12.13
N PRO A 77 12.42 12.38 12.62
CA PRO A 77 11.20 12.80 11.93
C PRO A 77 11.46 13.47 10.57
N GLU A 78 12.64 14.06 10.36
CA GLU A 78 13.03 14.70 9.11
C GLU A 78 13.68 13.75 8.10
N GLN A 79 13.91 12.48 8.47
CA GLN A 79 14.50 11.50 7.57
C GLN A 79 13.47 11.08 6.51
N PRO A 80 13.83 11.04 5.21
CA PRO A 80 12.98 10.47 4.18
C PRO A 80 12.67 9.00 4.42
N VAL A 81 11.43 8.60 4.16
CA VAL A 81 10.96 7.21 4.29
C VAL A 81 11.21 6.44 2.99
N ALA A 82 11.81 5.26 3.09
CA ALA A 82 11.96 4.35 1.97
C ALA A 82 10.66 3.55 1.72
N ARG A 83 10.46 3.05 0.50
CA ARG A 83 9.22 2.36 0.11
C ARG A 83 8.97 1.08 0.89
N ASP A 84 10.01 0.36 1.27
CA ASP A 84 9.95 -0.83 2.12
C ASP A 84 9.50 -0.49 3.56
N GLU A 85 10.07 0.56 4.14
CA GLU A 85 9.68 1.10 5.44
C GLU A 85 8.23 1.58 5.41
N PHE A 86 7.81 2.29 4.36
CA PHE A 86 6.42 2.68 4.18
C PHE A 86 5.48 1.48 4.11
N ALA A 87 5.85 0.41 3.39
CA ALA A 87 5.07 -0.82 3.37
C ALA A 87 4.93 -1.46 4.76
N SER A 88 5.98 -1.44 5.58
CA SER A 88 5.92 -1.94 6.96
C SER A 88 4.99 -1.11 7.85
N ILE A 89 4.99 0.21 7.68
CA ILE A 89 4.06 1.11 8.38
C ILE A 89 2.61 0.81 7.97
N LEU A 90 2.36 0.59 6.68
CA LEU A 90 1.03 0.25 6.17
C LEU A 90 0.53 -1.08 6.71
N GLN A 91 1.37 -2.12 6.69
CA GLN A 91 1.07 -3.43 7.25
C GLN A 91 0.66 -3.33 8.73
N GLN A 92 1.37 -2.52 9.51
CA GLN A 92 1.09 -2.37 10.93
C GLN A 92 -0.12 -1.48 11.21
N ALA A 93 -0.37 -0.46 10.38
CA ALA A 93 -1.48 0.47 10.55
C ALA A 93 -2.84 -0.11 10.10
N PHE A 94 -2.84 -0.98 9.08
CA PHE A 94 -4.07 -1.41 8.42
C PHE A 94 -4.12 -2.93 8.28
N SER A 95 -5.25 -3.50 8.69
CA SER A 95 -5.63 -4.89 8.40
C SER A 95 -6.86 -4.87 7.51
N GLN A 96 -6.66 -4.91 6.19
CA GLN A 96 -7.72 -4.91 5.19
C GLN A 96 -7.79 -6.28 4.50
N PRO A 97 -8.97 -6.71 4.03
CA PRO A 97 -9.06 -7.89 3.19
C PRO A 97 -8.18 -7.73 1.94
N ALA A 98 -7.58 -8.83 1.48
CA ALA A 98 -6.83 -8.81 0.23
C ALA A 98 -7.76 -8.45 -0.94
N GLU A 99 -7.41 -7.40 -1.68
CA GLU A 99 -8.06 -6.98 -2.93
C GLU A 99 -7.37 -7.58 -4.16
N ARG A 100 -6.11 -8.00 -4.02
CA ARG A 100 -5.28 -8.57 -5.09
C ARG A 100 -4.71 -9.92 -4.67
N GLU A 101 -4.61 -10.83 -5.62
CA GLU A 101 -4.02 -12.16 -5.40
C GLU A 101 -2.63 -12.25 -6.03
N ILE A 102 -1.75 -13.05 -5.42
CA ILE A 102 -0.43 -13.39 -5.95
C ILE A 102 -0.48 -14.82 -6.47
N ALA A 103 -0.42 -14.98 -7.79
CA ALA A 103 -0.65 -16.25 -8.46
C ALA A 103 0.40 -17.34 -8.13
N SER A 104 1.64 -16.96 -7.80
CA SER A 104 2.70 -17.74 -7.13
C SER A 104 4.03 -16.98 -7.24
N GLY A 105 4.98 -17.21 -6.33
CA GLY A 105 6.33 -16.63 -6.39
C GLY A 105 6.44 -15.22 -5.75
N SER A 106 7.49 -14.48 -6.10
CA SER A 106 7.64 -13.08 -5.70
C SER A 106 6.90 -12.16 -6.67
N VAL A 107 6.17 -11.18 -6.14
CA VAL A 107 5.52 -10.12 -6.94
C VAL A 107 6.56 -9.27 -7.67
N TYR A 108 7.75 -9.14 -7.09
CA TYR A 108 8.75 -8.19 -7.54
C TYR A 108 10.12 -8.85 -7.76
N THR A 109 10.79 -8.46 -8.83
CA THR A 109 12.08 -9.03 -9.26
C THR A 109 13.27 -8.56 -8.42
N ASP A 110 13.13 -7.42 -7.76
CA ASP A 110 14.15 -6.74 -6.96
C ASP A 110 13.92 -6.89 -5.44
N VAL A 111 12.97 -7.73 -5.04
CA VAL A 111 12.72 -8.09 -3.64
C VAL A 111 13.11 -9.56 -3.45
N PRO A 112 14.30 -9.85 -2.89
CA PRO A 112 14.76 -11.23 -2.72
C PRO A 112 13.97 -11.94 -1.61
N GLN A 113 13.91 -13.27 -1.71
CA GLN A 113 13.31 -14.10 -0.66
C GLN A 113 14.07 -13.91 0.66
N GLY A 114 13.33 -13.75 1.76
CA GLY A 114 13.91 -13.51 3.09
C GLY A 114 14.34 -12.05 3.34
N TYR A 115 14.09 -11.13 2.41
CA TYR A 115 14.21 -9.70 2.68
C TYR A 115 13.27 -9.29 3.82
N TRP A 116 13.77 -8.48 4.75
CA TRP A 116 13.06 -8.18 6.00
C TRP A 116 11.66 -7.59 5.77
N ALA A 117 11.50 -6.74 4.75
CA ALA A 117 10.23 -6.12 4.40
C ALA A 117 9.42 -6.91 3.38
N ALA A 118 9.89 -8.08 2.91
CA ALA A 118 9.15 -8.86 1.90
C ALA A 118 7.70 -9.17 2.31
N PRO A 119 7.40 -9.57 3.58
CA PRO A 119 6.02 -9.79 4.01
C PRO A 119 5.19 -8.50 3.94
N ALA A 120 5.73 -7.38 4.43
CA ALA A 120 5.05 -6.09 4.41
C ALA A 120 4.78 -5.59 2.99
N ILE A 121 5.74 -5.77 2.07
CA ILE A 121 5.62 -5.39 0.67
C ILE A 121 4.54 -6.22 -0.03
N GLN A 122 4.52 -7.53 0.24
CA GLN A 122 3.49 -8.44 -0.27
C GLN A 122 2.10 -8.04 0.24
N GLU A 123 1.96 -7.84 1.54
CA GLU A 123 0.66 -7.51 2.14
C GLU A 123 0.17 -6.12 1.70
N ALA A 124 1.06 -5.13 1.61
CA ALA A 124 0.71 -3.82 1.06
C ALA A 124 0.26 -3.90 -0.41
N TYR A 125 0.78 -4.85 -1.19
CA TYR A 125 0.32 -5.12 -2.55
C TYR A 125 -1.06 -5.80 -2.57
N GLU A 126 -1.22 -6.86 -1.77
CA GLU A 126 -2.46 -7.65 -1.65
C GLU A 126 -3.62 -6.81 -1.14
N MET A 127 -3.39 -6.01 -0.08
CA MET A 127 -4.39 -5.08 0.43
C MET A 127 -4.76 -4.06 -0.64
N GLY A 128 -3.81 -3.60 -1.44
CA GLY A 128 -4.05 -2.67 -2.54
C GLY A 128 -3.40 -1.30 -2.36
N PHE A 129 -2.79 -1.03 -1.20
CA PHE A 129 -2.12 0.23 -0.88
C PHE A 129 -0.94 0.55 -1.79
N MET A 130 -0.14 -0.45 -2.16
CA MET A 130 1.06 -0.23 -2.96
C MET A 130 1.03 -1.05 -4.24
N LYS A 131 1.69 -0.51 -5.27
CA LYS A 131 2.04 -1.23 -6.49
C LYS A 131 3.50 -0.98 -6.80
N GLY A 132 4.12 -1.93 -7.48
CA GLY A 132 5.44 -1.74 -8.08
C GLY A 132 5.40 -0.84 -9.31
N TYR A 133 6.58 -0.66 -9.89
CA TYR A 133 6.82 0.05 -11.13
C TYR A 133 6.69 -0.90 -12.33
N PRO A 134 6.49 -0.35 -13.54
CA PRO A 134 6.59 -1.12 -14.77
C PRO A 134 7.90 -1.91 -14.83
N GLY A 135 7.84 -3.16 -15.28
CA GLY A 135 8.98 -4.07 -15.27
C GLY A 135 9.04 -5.02 -14.07
N GLY A 136 8.10 -4.91 -13.11
CA GLY A 136 8.02 -5.82 -11.98
C GLY A 136 8.96 -5.47 -10.83
N GLU A 137 9.36 -4.20 -10.71
CA GLU A 137 10.24 -3.71 -9.64
C GLU A 137 9.43 -3.05 -8.52
N PHE A 138 9.82 -3.22 -7.27
CA PHE A 138 9.26 -2.48 -6.13
C PHE A 138 10.08 -1.26 -5.74
N ARG A 139 11.40 -1.34 -5.91
CA ARG A 139 12.44 -0.37 -5.51
C ARG A 139 12.41 -0.07 -4.02
N PRO A 140 12.70 -1.07 -3.17
CA PRO A 140 12.48 -0.97 -1.72
C PRO A 140 13.22 0.21 -1.07
N ASN A 141 14.48 0.43 -1.43
CA ASN A 141 15.31 1.50 -0.85
C ASN A 141 15.04 2.89 -1.46
N GLN A 142 14.15 3.01 -2.45
CA GLN A 142 13.83 4.31 -3.04
C GLN A 142 12.94 5.08 -2.05
N PRO A 143 13.21 6.38 -1.80
CA PRO A 143 12.32 7.21 -1.00
C PRO A 143 10.92 7.31 -1.63
N VAL A 144 9.88 7.18 -0.81
CA VAL A 144 8.50 7.39 -1.25
C VAL A 144 8.22 8.90 -1.33
N SER A 145 7.64 9.35 -2.44
CA SER A 145 7.21 10.74 -2.57
C SER A 145 5.93 11.00 -1.78
N ARG A 146 5.73 12.26 -1.39
CA ARG A 146 4.54 12.67 -0.64
C ARG A 146 3.24 12.38 -1.38
N VAL A 147 3.22 12.57 -2.70
CA VAL A 147 2.05 12.22 -3.51
C VAL A 147 1.82 10.71 -3.59
N GLU A 148 2.86 9.89 -3.62
CA GLU A 148 2.71 8.43 -3.61
C GLU A 148 2.09 7.93 -2.29
N VAL A 149 2.42 8.56 -1.15
CA VAL A 149 1.77 8.26 0.14
C VAL A 149 0.28 8.57 0.08
N LEU A 150 -0.11 9.75 -0.42
CA LEU A 150 -1.52 10.13 -0.53
C LEU A 150 -2.31 9.24 -1.48
N VAL A 151 -1.73 8.95 -2.66
CA VAL A 151 -2.31 8.03 -3.65
C VAL A 151 -2.51 6.64 -3.04
N SER A 152 -1.51 6.15 -2.30
CA SER A 152 -1.57 4.86 -1.61
C SER A 152 -2.74 4.81 -0.61
N LEU A 153 -2.92 5.85 0.20
CA LEU A 153 -4.02 5.94 1.16
C LEU A 153 -5.38 6.10 0.46
N ALA A 154 -5.49 6.93 -0.57
CA ALA A 154 -6.74 7.17 -1.28
C ALA A 154 -7.32 5.89 -1.89
N GLN A 155 -6.46 5.08 -2.53
CA GLN A 155 -6.87 3.89 -3.27
C GLN A 155 -7.48 2.82 -2.39
N ASN A 156 -6.98 2.67 -1.16
CA ASN A 156 -7.39 1.56 -0.30
C ASN A 156 -8.44 1.95 0.75
N LEU A 157 -8.46 3.20 1.18
CA LEU A 157 -9.42 3.65 2.21
C LEU A 157 -10.84 3.82 1.67
N ASN A 158 -11.09 3.43 0.41
CA ASN A 158 -12.38 3.55 -0.28
C ASN A 158 -12.98 4.97 -0.15
N LEU A 159 -12.12 5.98 -0.23
CA LEU A 159 -12.54 7.37 -0.07
C LEU A 159 -13.52 7.73 -1.19
N PRO A 160 -14.60 8.47 -0.88
CA PRO A 160 -15.55 8.88 -1.90
C PRO A 160 -14.86 9.81 -2.89
N THR A 161 -14.47 9.28 -4.05
CA THR A 161 -14.09 10.12 -5.18
C THR A 161 -15.36 10.76 -5.73
N THR A 162 -15.28 12.03 -6.12
CA THR A 162 -16.41 12.76 -6.71
C THR A 162 -16.96 12.06 -7.97
N THR A 163 -16.22 11.10 -8.53
CA THR A 163 -16.66 10.19 -9.60
C THR A 163 -17.76 9.21 -9.17
N THR A 164 -17.62 8.54 -8.03
CA THR A 164 -18.60 7.53 -7.57
C THR A 164 -19.92 8.15 -7.09
N ALA A 165 -19.88 9.40 -6.62
CA ALA A 165 -21.08 10.14 -6.21
C ALA A 165 -21.98 10.54 -7.40
N VAL A 166 -21.39 10.76 -8.59
CA VAL A 166 -22.15 11.11 -9.80
C VAL A 166 -22.75 9.86 -10.46
N ASP A 167 -22.07 8.72 -10.47
CA ASP A 167 -22.60 7.48 -11.05
C ASP A 167 -23.82 6.93 -10.29
N LYS A 168 -23.86 7.03 -8.95
CA LYS A 168 -25.05 6.67 -8.17
C LYS A 168 -26.23 7.63 -8.37
N SER A 169 -25.95 8.91 -8.66
CA SER A 169 -26.95 9.94 -8.93
C SER A 169 -27.62 9.77 -10.31
N VAL A 170 -26.86 9.36 -11.34
CA VAL A 170 -27.40 9.09 -12.67
C VAL A 170 -28.15 7.73 -12.73
N ALA A 171 -27.70 6.72 -11.98
CA ALA A 171 -28.40 5.44 -11.88
C ALA A 171 -29.78 5.55 -11.20
N ALA A 172 -29.98 6.51 -10.30
CA ALA A 172 -31.28 6.77 -9.64
C ALA A 172 -32.26 7.58 -10.50
N ALA A 173 -31.79 8.24 -11.58
CA ALA A 173 -32.63 9.06 -12.47
C ALA A 173 -33.13 8.30 -13.71
N ALA A 174 -32.66 7.08 -13.97
CA ALA A 174 -33.12 6.24 -15.07
C ALA A 174 -34.44 5.53 -14.74
N THR A 175 -35.54 6.29 -14.71
CA THR A 175 -36.89 5.73 -14.85
C THR A 175 -36.97 5.05 -16.22
N PRO A 176 -37.48 3.80 -16.34
CA PRO A 176 -37.59 3.16 -17.65
C PRO A 176 -38.61 3.93 -18.49
N ALA A 177 -38.13 4.62 -19.52
CA ALA A 177 -38.96 5.26 -20.51
C ALA A 177 -39.83 4.20 -21.21
N ARG A 178 -41.14 4.35 -21.04
CA ARG A 178 -42.21 3.60 -21.73
C ARG A 178 -41.91 3.51 -23.23
N VAL A 179 -41.63 2.30 -23.71
CA VAL A 179 -41.45 1.99 -25.13
C VAL A 179 -42.74 2.31 -25.87
N GLN A 180 -42.73 3.34 -26.73
CA GLN A 180 -43.76 3.51 -27.76
C GLN A 180 -43.30 2.78 -29.03
N PRO A 181 -44.14 1.92 -29.64
CA PRO A 181 -43.78 1.28 -30.90
C PRO A 181 -43.92 2.29 -32.05
N VAL A 182 -42.77 2.75 -32.58
CA VAL A 182 -42.73 3.52 -33.82
C VAL A 182 -42.84 2.55 -35.01
N SER A 183 -43.91 2.69 -35.78
CA SER A 183 -44.17 1.94 -37.00
C SER A 183 -43.11 2.25 -38.07
N ARG A 184 -42.26 1.26 -38.36
CA ARG A 184 -41.26 1.35 -39.45
C ARG A 184 -41.96 1.21 -40.81
N ARG A 185 -42.03 2.31 -41.57
CA ARG A 185 -42.34 2.27 -43.01
C ARG A 185 -41.11 1.81 -43.77
N ARG A 186 -41.20 0.65 -44.42
CA ARG A 186 -40.15 0.06 -45.26
C ARG A 186 -40.15 0.77 -46.61
N ALA A 187 -39.04 1.40 -46.98
CA ALA A 187 -38.81 1.90 -48.33
C ALA A 187 -37.54 1.27 -48.88
N ASN A 188 -37.72 0.51 -49.95
CA ASN A 188 -36.76 -0.27 -50.70
C ASN A 188 -36.11 0.62 -51.78
N ARG A 189 -34.77 0.60 -51.97
CA ARG A 189 -34.13 0.93 -53.25
C ARG A 189 -32.62 0.59 -53.30
N PRO A 190 -32.05 0.30 -54.49
CA PRO A 190 -30.98 -0.69 -54.68
C PRO A 190 -29.54 -0.14 -54.87
N LEU A 191 -28.61 -1.10 -54.79
CA LEU A 191 -27.16 -1.10 -55.05
C LEU A 191 -26.73 -0.52 -56.42
N ILE A 192 -25.65 0.27 -56.45
CA ILE A 192 -24.79 0.49 -57.64
C ILE A 192 -23.32 0.64 -57.18
N PHE A 193 -22.43 -0.23 -57.68
CA PHE A 193 -20.96 -0.11 -57.68
C PHE A 193 -20.49 0.47 -59.01
N PRO A 194 -19.31 1.14 -59.07
CA PRO A 194 -18.26 0.60 -59.94
C PRO A 194 -16.79 0.77 -59.45
N LEU A 195 -15.94 -0.07 -60.04
CA LEU A 195 -14.47 -0.18 -59.97
C LEU A 195 -13.73 0.86 -60.85
N ALA A 196 -12.48 1.20 -60.46
CA ALA A 196 -11.30 1.63 -61.25
C ALA A 196 -10.38 2.52 -60.36
N MET A 197 -9.04 2.63 -60.45
CA MET A 197 -7.99 2.18 -61.38
C MET A 197 -6.62 2.23 -60.66
N THR A 198 -5.69 1.44 -61.18
CA THR A 198 -4.24 1.28 -60.91
C THR A 198 -3.37 2.54 -61.05
N THR A 199 -2.26 2.68 -60.29
CA THR A 199 -0.91 3.10 -60.78
C THR A 199 0.22 2.77 -59.75
N LEU A 200 1.41 2.47 -60.29
CA LEU A 200 2.67 1.92 -59.74
C LEU A 200 3.74 2.97 -59.31
N MET A 201 4.72 2.51 -58.48
CA MET A 201 6.17 2.82 -58.42
C MET A 201 6.69 4.26 -58.17
N GLN A 202 7.31 4.58 -57.01
CA GLN A 202 8.76 4.53 -56.60
C GLN A 202 9.45 5.93 -56.61
N PRO A 203 10.63 6.20 -55.99
CA PRO A 203 11.66 5.31 -55.41
C PRO A 203 12.19 5.66 -53.98
N LEU A 204 13.08 4.77 -53.49
CA LEU A 204 13.95 4.88 -52.32
C LEU A 204 15.02 5.98 -52.43
N MET A 205 15.27 6.70 -51.34
CA MET A 205 16.57 7.26 -51.00
C MET A 205 16.82 7.10 -49.50
N ALA A 206 17.97 6.51 -49.16
CA ALA A 206 18.49 6.35 -47.81
C ALA A 206 19.76 7.18 -47.66
N THR A 207 19.95 7.83 -46.50
CA THR A 207 21.28 8.15 -45.93
C THR A 207 21.18 8.28 -44.40
N PRO A 208 22.30 8.06 -43.66
CA PRO A 208 22.25 7.69 -42.24
C PRO A 208 22.65 8.80 -41.25
N ALA A 209 22.39 8.51 -39.96
CA ALA A 209 23.05 8.99 -38.74
C ALA A 209 22.84 10.44 -38.25
N ARG A 210 22.15 10.58 -37.11
CA ARG A 210 22.75 11.11 -35.86
C ARG A 210 21.86 10.77 -34.66
N ALA A 211 22.41 10.04 -33.70
CA ALA A 211 21.80 9.81 -32.41
C ALA A 211 21.77 11.11 -31.60
N THR A 212 20.60 11.45 -31.05
CA THR A 212 20.45 12.27 -29.85
C THR A 212 19.37 11.62 -28.99
N ALA A 213 19.77 11.22 -27.78
CA ALA A 213 18.90 10.76 -26.72
C ALA A 213 17.89 11.85 -26.33
N ALA A 214 16.63 11.45 -26.12
CA ALA A 214 15.70 11.92 -25.06
C ALA A 214 14.24 11.58 -25.43
N ALA A 215 13.44 11.30 -24.38
CA ALA A 215 11.99 11.13 -24.35
C ALA A 215 11.42 9.75 -24.77
N ASN A 216 11.43 8.82 -23.80
CA ASN A 216 10.53 7.67 -23.78
C ASN A 216 9.07 8.17 -23.76
N SER A 217 8.35 7.84 -24.83
CA SER A 217 6.92 8.11 -25.00
C SER A 217 6.10 7.01 -24.33
N ALA A 218 5.21 7.41 -23.42
CA ALA A 218 4.16 6.56 -22.87
C ALA A 218 3.14 6.14 -23.95
N PRO A 219 2.40 5.02 -23.80
CA PRO A 219 1.42 4.61 -24.80
C PRO A 219 0.23 5.56 -24.80
N ALA A 220 -0.10 6.07 -25.98
CA ALA A 220 -1.35 6.77 -26.24
C ALA A 220 -2.53 5.78 -26.16
N SER A 221 -3.35 5.93 -25.12
CA SER A 221 -4.73 5.44 -25.12
C SER A 221 -5.67 6.64 -25.19
N SER A 222 -6.36 6.73 -26.31
CA SER A 222 -7.31 7.76 -26.71
C SER A 222 -8.67 7.58 -26.00
N ASN A 223 -9.01 8.49 -25.07
CA ASN A 223 -10.35 9.09 -24.96
C ASN A 223 -10.34 10.28 -23.98
N THR A 224 -10.07 11.45 -24.54
CA THR A 224 -10.25 12.77 -23.94
C THR A 224 -11.74 13.16 -23.98
N SER A 225 -12.47 12.85 -22.91
CA SER A 225 -13.53 13.76 -22.44
C SER A 225 -12.89 14.59 -21.33
N GLN A 226 -12.58 15.85 -21.61
CA GLN A 226 -12.02 16.82 -20.67
C GLN A 226 -12.86 16.85 -19.39
N ARG A 227 -12.43 16.07 -18.40
CA ARG A 227 -12.92 16.19 -17.03
C ARG A 227 -12.13 17.34 -16.42
N PRO A 228 -12.76 18.39 -15.87
CA PRO A 228 -12.01 19.41 -15.18
C PRO A 228 -11.21 18.70 -14.08
N VAL A 229 -9.92 19.03 -13.97
CA VAL A 229 -9.14 18.87 -12.74
C VAL A 229 -10.09 19.14 -11.59
N SER A 230 -10.17 18.27 -10.58
CA SER A 230 -11.03 18.51 -9.44
C SER A 230 -10.78 19.95 -8.95
N LEU A 231 -11.73 20.86 -9.19
CA LEU A 231 -11.56 22.32 -8.99
C LEU A 231 -11.03 22.61 -7.57
N VAL A 232 -11.44 21.73 -6.64
CA VAL A 232 -11.03 21.65 -5.24
C VAL A 232 -9.50 21.68 -5.04
N VAL A 233 -8.73 20.92 -5.84
CA VAL A 233 -7.28 20.81 -5.64
C VAL A 233 -6.57 22.05 -6.20
N SER A 234 -6.98 22.52 -7.37
CA SER A 234 -6.38 23.70 -8.02
C SER A 234 -6.66 25.00 -7.29
N ASP A 235 -7.81 25.11 -6.62
CA ASP A 235 -8.19 26.34 -5.91
C ASP A 235 -7.60 26.40 -4.49
N TYR A 236 -7.23 25.23 -3.92
CA TYR A 236 -6.74 25.15 -2.55
C TYR A 236 -5.21 25.20 -2.47
N TYR A 237 -4.49 24.42 -3.28
CA TYR A 237 -3.04 24.30 -3.20
C TYR A 237 -2.31 25.28 -4.13
N GLN A 238 -1.36 26.02 -3.59
CA GLN A 238 -0.54 26.98 -4.33
C GLN A 238 0.35 26.29 -5.38
N ASP A 239 0.75 25.05 -5.10
CA ASP A 239 1.60 24.20 -5.93
C ASP A 239 0.81 23.09 -6.62
N ALA A 240 -0.51 23.26 -6.79
CA ALA A 240 -1.38 22.27 -7.43
C ALA A 240 -0.89 21.85 -8.84
N ALA A 241 -0.21 22.76 -9.55
CA ALA A 241 0.39 22.49 -10.87
C ALA A 241 1.50 21.43 -10.84
N GLN A 242 2.09 21.13 -9.67
CA GLN A 242 3.10 20.09 -9.51
C GLN A 242 2.51 18.71 -9.24
N ILE A 243 1.20 18.61 -9.00
CA ILE A 243 0.52 17.34 -8.75
C ILE A 243 0.44 16.57 -10.07
N PRO A 244 1.01 15.36 -10.16
CA PRO A 244 0.88 14.55 -11.36
C PRO A 244 -0.58 14.27 -11.69
N GLN A 245 -0.94 14.29 -12.98
CA GLN A 245 -2.32 14.14 -13.43
C GLN A 245 -2.99 12.87 -12.90
N TYR A 246 -2.24 11.77 -12.77
CA TYR A 246 -2.76 10.49 -12.26
C TYR A 246 -3.18 10.56 -10.78
N ALA A 247 -2.69 11.54 -10.02
CA ALA A 247 -2.89 11.66 -8.57
C ALA A 247 -3.93 12.71 -8.19
N VAL A 248 -4.42 13.50 -9.15
CA VAL A 248 -5.31 14.64 -8.87
C VAL A 248 -6.57 14.22 -8.11
N ASP A 249 -7.23 13.14 -8.54
CA ASP A 249 -8.46 12.67 -7.91
C ASP A 249 -8.20 12.07 -6.51
N ASP A 250 -7.09 11.35 -6.35
CA ASP A 250 -6.68 10.75 -5.08
C ASP A 250 -6.28 11.80 -4.04
N VAL A 251 -5.56 12.84 -4.48
CA VAL A 251 -5.25 14.01 -3.64
C VAL A 251 -6.54 14.73 -3.27
N ALA A 252 -7.46 14.97 -4.21
CA ALA A 252 -8.75 15.59 -3.91
C ALA A 252 -9.54 14.82 -2.86
N ALA A 253 -9.60 13.49 -2.99
CA ALA A 253 -10.32 12.62 -2.07
C ALA A 253 -9.69 12.62 -0.67
N THR A 254 -8.37 12.55 -0.57
CA THR A 254 -7.65 12.61 0.72
C THR A 254 -7.74 13.98 1.37
N THR A 255 -7.72 15.07 0.59
CA THR A 255 -8.00 16.44 1.07
C THR A 255 -9.43 16.53 1.62
N ALA A 256 -10.43 16.07 0.88
CA ALA A 256 -11.83 16.10 1.30
C ALA A 256 -12.12 15.22 2.53
N ALA A 257 -11.36 14.13 2.69
CA ALA A 257 -11.44 13.24 3.85
C ALA A 257 -10.70 13.77 5.10
N GLY A 258 -10.04 14.94 5.02
CA GLY A 258 -9.27 15.50 6.13
C GLY A 258 -8.00 14.71 6.46
N ILE A 259 -7.47 13.94 5.51
CA ILE A 259 -6.28 13.09 5.69
C ILE A 259 -4.99 13.91 5.51
N VAL A 260 -5.02 14.91 4.64
CA VAL A 260 -3.82 15.68 4.29
C VAL A 260 -3.39 16.57 5.46
N VAL A 261 -2.13 16.47 5.86
CA VAL A 261 -1.50 17.31 6.89
C VAL A 261 -0.31 18.04 6.28
N ASN A 262 -0.36 19.36 6.19
CA ASN A 262 0.63 20.19 5.52
C ASN A 262 1.29 21.15 6.51
N TYR A 263 2.62 21.05 6.62
CA TYR A 263 3.44 21.89 7.48
C TYR A 263 4.54 22.56 6.65
N PRO A 264 4.87 23.85 6.92
CA PRO A 264 4.19 24.76 7.85
C PRO A 264 2.94 25.43 7.25
N ASP A 265 2.78 25.41 5.92
CA ASP A 265 1.67 26.05 5.22
C ASP A 265 0.67 24.99 4.73
N GLN A 266 -0.58 25.07 5.21
CA GLN A 266 -1.64 24.16 4.79
C GLN A 266 -1.90 24.15 3.28
N ARG A 267 -1.60 25.26 2.58
CA ARG A 267 -1.84 25.43 1.14
C ARG A 267 -0.67 25.01 0.26
N VAL A 268 0.39 24.42 0.80
CA VAL A 268 1.52 23.93 0.01
C VAL A 268 1.68 22.42 0.23
N LEU A 269 1.53 21.64 -0.83
CA LEU A 269 1.53 20.18 -0.75
C LEU A 269 2.92 19.57 -0.88
N ASN A 270 3.81 20.13 -1.71
CA ASN A 270 5.10 19.59 -2.13
C ASN A 270 5.01 18.14 -2.67
N PRO A 271 4.20 17.87 -3.72
CA PRO A 271 3.80 16.51 -4.10
C PRO A 271 4.96 15.59 -4.52
N THR A 272 5.98 16.12 -5.20
CA THR A 272 7.09 15.32 -5.74
C THR A 272 8.27 15.18 -4.78
N ARG A 273 8.22 15.80 -3.60
CA ARG A 273 9.28 15.72 -2.60
C ARG A 273 9.24 14.35 -1.90
N PRO A 274 10.39 13.76 -1.53
CA PRO A 274 10.41 12.62 -0.60
C PRO A 274 9.68 12.96 0.70
N ALA A 275 8.78 12.09 1.14
CA ALA A 275 8.06 12.24 2.39
C ALA A 275 8.96 11.90 3.57
N THR A 276 8.94 12.72 4.62
CA THR A 276 9.69 12.45 5.85
C THR A 276 8.92 11.54 6.80
N ARG A 277 9.62 10.90 7.74
CA ARG A 277 8.99 10.03 8.77
C ARG A 277 7.91 10.75 9.57
N GLY A 278 8.13 12.01 9.91
CA GLY A 278 7.15 12.84 10.62
C GLY A 278 5.90 13.14 9.78
N GLU A 279 6.07 13.41 8.49
CA GLU A 279 4.95 13.61 7.56
C GLU A 279 4.14 12.33 7.36
N VAL A 280 4.82 11.20 7.12
CA VAL A 280 4.16 9.89 6.96
C VAL A 280 3.38 9.54 8.22
N ALA A 281 3.96 9.76 9.41
CA ALA A 281 3.24 9.55 10.68
C ALA A 281 1.98 10.41 10.79
N ALA A 282 2.05 11.70 10.44
CA ALA A 282 0.88 12.57 10.45
C ALA A 282 -0.22 12.12 9.48
N LEU A 283 0.15 11.74 8.26
CA LEU A 283 -0.79 11.26 7.23
C LEU A 283 -1.44 9.92 7.62
N ILE A 284 -0.65 8.97 8.12
CA ILE A 284 -1.16 7.66 8.60
C ILE A 284 -2.09 7.86 9.79
N HIS A 285 -1.74 8.74 10.73
CA HIS A 285 -2.62 9.06 11.85
C HIS A 285 -3.97 9.60 11.36
N GLN A 286 -3.99 10.60 10.46
CA GLN A 286 -5.27 11.13 9.96
C GLN A 286 -6.04 10.11 9.14
N ALA A 287 -5.38 9.24 8.38
CA ALA A 287 -6.02 8.12 7.73
C ALA A 287 -6.74 7.22 8.74
N LEU A 288 -6.10 6.88 9.86
CA LEU A 288 -6.74 6.10 10.94
C LEU A 288 -7.91 6.84 11.60
N VAL A 289 -7.81 8.17 11.75
CA VAL A 289 -8.92 9.00 12.24
C VAL A 289 -10.10 8.93 11.27
N SER A 290 -9.86 9.05 9.97
CA SER A 290 -10.90 8.97 8.93
C SER A 290 -11.64 7.63 8.91
N GLN A 291 -10.96 6.56 9.36
CA GLN A 291 -11.51 5.20 9.47
C GLN A 291 -12.13 4.91 10.85
N GLY A 292 -12.14 5.88 11.78
CA GLY A 292 -12.61 5.69 13.16
C GLY A 292 -11.74 4.74 13.99
N LYS A 293 -10.51 4.44 13.54
CA LYS A 293 -9.56 3.54 14.22
C LYS A 293 -8.74 4.24 15.31
N THR A 294 -8.66 5.57 15.27
CA THR A 294 -8.05 6.38 16.34
C THR A 294 -8.80 7.69 16.53
N VAL A 295 -8.52 8.37 17.64
CA VAL A 295 -9.13 9.65 17.97
C VAL A 295 -8.36 10.81 17.33
N PRO A 296 -9.03 11.89 16.91
CA PRO A 296 -8.33 13.08 16.43
C PRO A 296 -7.42 13.68 17.51
N ILE A 297 -6.26 14.20 17.11
CA ILE A 297 -5.38 14.94 18.02
C ILE A 297 -6.09 16.20 18.54
N SER A 298 -6.10 16.37 19.86
CA SER A 298 -6.66 17.54 20.56
C SER A 298 -5.69 18.72 20.67
N ASP A 299 -4.39 18.46 20.47
CA ASP A 299 -3.35 19.49 20.47
C ASP A 299 -3.58 20.50 19.33
N GLN A 300 -3.82 21.76 19.68
CA GLN A 300 -4.10 22.83 18.73
C GLN A 300 -2.89 23.16 17.85
N SER A 301 -1.68 23.01 18.39
CA SER A 301 -0.45 23.33 17.67
C SER A 301 -0.14 22.35 16.54
N ALA A 302 -0.56 21.09 16.67
CA ALA A 302 -0.42 20.08 15.62
C ALA A 302 -1.66 20.00 14.72
N SER A 303 -2.86 20.16 15.29
CA SER A 303 -4.10 20.05 14.53
C SER A 303 -4.34 21.19 13.54
N GLN A 304 -3.73 22.36 13.75
CA GLN A 304 -3.75 23.46 12.79
C GLN A 304 -3.08 23.14 11.44
N TYR A 305 -2.38 22.01 11.31
CA TYR A 305 -1.77 21.60 10.04
C TYR A 305 -2.63 20.62 9.25
N VAL A 306 -3.75 20.16 9.83
CA VAL A 306 -4.70 19.28 9.16
C VAL A 306 -5.56 20.10 8.20
N VAL A 307 -5.53 19.73 6.92
CA VAL A 307 -6.25 20.42 5.85
C VAL A 307 -7.75 20.08 5.92
N GLY A 308 -8.60 21.08 5.71
CA GLY A 308 -10.05 20.89 5.56
C GLY A 308 -10.83 20.73 6.88
N ARG A 309 -10.25 21.15 8.00
CA ARG A 309 -10.96 21.30 9.28
C ARG A 309 -11.75 22.60 9.38
#